data_AF-A0A2V7HVR3-F1
#
_entry.id   AF-A0A2V7HVR3-F1
#
_cell.length_a   1.000
_cell.length_b   1.000
_cell.length_c   1.000
_cell.angle_alpha   90.00
_cell.angle_beta   90.00
_cell.angle_gamma   90.00
#
_symmetry.space_group_name_H-M   'P 1'
#
loop_
_entity.id
_entity.type
_entity.pdbx_description
1 polymer ?
#
loop_
_entity_poly.entity_id
_entity_poly.type
_entity_poly.pdbx_seq_one_letter_code
_entity_poly.pdbx_strand_id
1 'polypeptide(L)'
;GEAFLDRMIALVEGAKRQKTPNEIALDILLAGLTIIFLLATATLLPYSLYSVQAAGQGTPVTVTVLVALLVCLIPTTIGALLSAIGIAGMDRMIQKNVIAMSGRAVEAAGDVDVLLLDKTGTITLGNRQATRFFPAPGIAERDLADAAQLASLADETPEGRSIVVLAKEKYGIRERDIQKLGATFVPFTAQTRMSGVNMNGRQVRKGAADAIEAYVKQKGGALPADIRTSVDTIAKAGATPLVVADGARVLGVIQLKDIVKGGIRERFAELRRMGIKTVMITGDNPLTAAAISAEAGVDDFLAQATPEAKLKLIRDIQSEGRLVAMTGDGTNDAPALAQADVAVAMNSGTQAAKEAGNMIDLDSNPTKLLEVVETGKQMLMTRGALTTFSIANDVAKYFAIIPAAFAGTYPALNALNVMHLATPESAILSAVIFNALIIIALIPLALKGVRYRPLGAGPVLRRNLWIYGVGGVLIPFPGIKLIDMILVALRWV
;
A
#
# COMPACT_ATOMS: atom_id res chain seq x y z
N GLY A 1 -26.57 -7.33 15.23
CA GLY A 1 -26.50 -7.93 13.89
C GLY A 1 -26.35 -6.94 12.75
N GLU A 2 -26.73 -5.67 12.89
CA GLU A 2 -26.66 -4.68 11.79
C GLU A 2 -25.74 -3.49 12.05
N ALA A 3 -25.13 -3.40 13.24
CA ALA A 3 -24.20 -2.32 13.55
C ALA A 3 -22.97 -2.38 12.63
N PHE A 4 -22.36 -1.23 12.34
CA PHE A 4 -21.14 -1.16 11.52
C PHE A 4 -20.02 -2.08 12.05
N LEU A 5 -19.90 -2.17 13.38
CA LEU A 5 -19.00 -3.10 14.07
C LEU A 5 -19.36 -4.57 13.81
N ASP A 6 -20.64 -4.94 13.81
CA ASP A 6 -21.08 -6.32 13.49
C ASP A 6 -20.79 -6.67 12.04
N ARG A 7 -20.94 -5.71 11.10
CA ARG A 7 -20.58 -5.91 9.69
C ARG A 7 -19.07 -6.05 9.51
N MET A 8 -18.27 -5.28 10.25
CA MET A 8 -16.81 -5.42 10.26
C MET A 8 -16.38 -6.78 10.81
N ILE A 9 -16.98 -7.22 11.91
CA ILE A 9 -16.72 -8.54 12.51
C ILE A 9 -17.12 -9.65 11.51
N ALA A 10 -18.30 -9.56 10.90
CA ALA A 10 -18.76 -10.54 9.92
C ALA A 10 -17.91 -10.60 8.64
N LEU A 11 -17.37 -9.46 8.18
CA LEU A 11 -16.43 -9.41 7.04
C LEU A 11 -15.10 -10.09 7.38
N VAL A 12 -14.60 -9.89 8.61
CA VAL A 12 -13.36 -10.52 9.09
C VAL A 12 -13.56 -12.01 9.41
N GLU A 13 -14.71 -12.41 9.97
CA GLU A 13 -15.05 -13.80 10.29
C GLU A 13 -15.46 -14.61 9.05
N GLY A 14 -16.13 -13.99 8.08
CA GLY A 14 -16.54 -14.61 6.82
C GLY A 14 -15.37 -14.81 5.83
N ALA A 15 -14.29 -14.07 6.01
CA ALA A 15 -13.05 -14.27 5.27
C ALA A 15 -12.33 -15.54 5.74
N LYS A 16 -12.54 -16.65 5.04
CA LYS A 16 -11.68 -17.84 5.20
C LYS A 16 -10.25 -17.47 4.84
N ARG A 17 -9.36 -17.41 5.84
CA ARG A 17 -7.92 -17.22 5.63
C ARG A 17 -7.39 -18.38 4.77
N GLN A 18 -7.10 -18.10 3.51
CA GLN A 18 -6.32 -18.98 2.67
C GLN A 18 -4.84 -18.69 2.87
N LYS A 19 -4.01 -19.74 2.82
CA LYS A 19 -2.56 -19.58 2.76
C LYS A 19 -2.20 -18.79 1.50
N THR A 20 -1.27 -17.87 1.65
CA THR A 20 -0.84 -17.01 0.55
C THR A 20 0.16 -17.75 -0.36
N PRO A 21 0.40 -17.27 -1.60
CA PRO A 21 1.37 -17.91 -2.48
C PRO A 21 2.78 -18.03 -1.87
N ASN A 22 3.27 -17.01 -1.15
CA ASN A 22 4.57 -17.08 -0.48
C ASN A 22 4.53 -18.04 0.72
N GLU A 23 3.43 -18.07 1.49
CA GLU A 23 3.24 -19.03 2.59
C GLU A 23 3.26 -20.48 2.06
N ILE A 24 2.58 -20.74 0.94
CA ILE A 24 2.59 -22.06 0.26
C ILE A 24 3.99 -22.40 -0.25
N ALA A 25 4.69 -21.46 -0.89
CA ALA A 25 6.04 -21.69 -1.40
C ALA A 25 7.02 -22.04 -0.28
N LEU A 26 6.95 -21.34 0.86
CA LEU A 26 7.73 -21.68 2.04
C LEU A 26 7.33 -23.05 2.60
N ASP A 27 6.04 -23.34 2.74
CA ASP A 27 5.58 -24.64 3.24
C ASP A 27 6.11 -25.81 2.41
N ILE A 28 6.16 -25.67 1.08
CA ILE A 28 6.75 -26.68 0.19
C ILE A 28 8.24 -26.86 0.49
N LEU A 29 8.99 -25.76 0.66
CA LEU A 29 10.40 -25.83 1.04
C LEU A 29 10.59 -26.49 2.41
N LEU A 30 9.80 -26.13 3.40
CA LEU A 30 9.87 -26.67 4.75
C LEU A 30 9.49 -28.17 4.79
N ALA A 31 8.49 -28.57 4.02
CA ALA A 31 8.11 -29.97 3.85
C ALA A 31 9.24 -30.76 3.17
N GLY A 32 9.85 -30.21 2.12
CA GLY A 32 10.99 -30.80 1.43
C GLY A 32 12.19 -31.02 2.37
N LEU A 33 12.57 -29.99 3.14
CA LEU A 33 13.64 -30.10 4.13
C LEU A 33 13.31 -31.14 5.22
N THR A 34 12.07 -31.16 5.70
CA THR A 34 11.62 -32.13 6.71
C THR A 34 11.73 -33.56 6.20
N ILE A 35 11.34 -33.83 4.94
CA ILE A 35 11.48 -35.15 4.31
C ILE A 35 12.96 -35.53 4.18
N ILE A 36 13.80 -34.60 3.73
CA ILE A 36 15.25 -34.83 3.60
C ILE A 36 15.86 -35.20 4.97
N PHE A 37 15.57 -34.43 6.01
CA PHE A 37 16.11 -34.69 7.35
C PHE A 37 15.52 -35.95 7.99
N LEU A 38 14.25 -36.27 7.73
CA LEU A 38 13.64 -37.52 8.17
C LEU A 38 14.35 -38.73 7.53
N LEU A 39 14.56 -38.71 6.21
CA LEU A 39 15.27 -39.80 5.52
C LEU A 39 16.72 -39.89 5.98
N ALA A 40 17.42 -38.77 6.07
CA ALA A 40 18.80 -38.73 6.56
C ALA A 40 18.91 -39.34 7.96
N THR A 41 18.11 -38.87 8.92
CA THR A 41 18.14 -39.36 10.31
C THR A 41 17.68 -40.82 10.44
N ALA A 42 16.66 -41.24 9.69
CA ALA A 42 16.20 -42.63 9.68
C ALA A 42 17.28 -43.61 9.21
N THR A 43 18.13 -43.20 8.26
CA THR A 43 19.24 -44.05 7.78
C THR A 43 20.41 -44.14 8.76
N LEU A 44 20.55 -43.22 9.73
CA LEU A 44 21.68 -43.24 10.66
C LEU A 44 21.64 -44.43 11.63
N LEU A 45 20.44 -44.88 12.03
CA LEU A 45 20.30 -46.04 12.92
C LEU A 45 20.89 -47.33 12.30
N PRO A 46 20.45 -47.80 11.12
CA PRO A 46 21.02 -49.00 10.51
C PRO A 46 22.52 -48.87 10.20
N TYR A 47 23.00 -47.69 9.79
CA TYR A 47 24.43 -47.47 9.61
C TYR A 47 25.22 -47.56 10.91
N SER A 48 24.69 -47.02 12.02
CA SER A 48 25.35 -47.14 13.32
C SER A 48 25.39 -48.59 13.82
N LEU A 49 24.31 -49.35 13.62
CA LEU A 49 24.25 -50.77 13.97
C LEU A 49 25.27 -51.58 13.16
N TYR A 50 25.30 -51.38 11.84
CA TYR A 50 26.27 -52.03 10.97
C TYR A 50 27.72 -51.68 11.36
N SER A 51 28.00 -50.40 11.62
CA SER A 51 29.34 -49.95 12.01
C SER A 51 29.82 -50.60 13.30
N VAL A 52 28.97 -50.65 14.33
CA VAL A 52 29.33 -51.28 15.61
C VAL A 52 29.56 -52.78 15.42
N GLN A 53 28.70 -53.44 14.64
CA GLN A 53 28.86 -54.85 14.33
C GLN A 53 30.15 -55.15 13.55
N ALA A 54 30.49 -54.32 12.57
CA ALA A 54 31.68 -54.50 11.74
C ALA A 54 32.99 -54.14 12.47
N ALA A 55 32.97 -53.10 13.30
CA ALA A 55 34.15 -52.69 14.08
C ALA A 55 34.36 -53.54 15.34
N GLY A 56 33.33 -54.24 15.82
CA GLY A 56 33.37 -55.03 17.05
C GLY A 56 33.46 -54.22 18.34
N GLN A 57 33.31 -52.89 18.27
CA GLN A 57 33.42 -51.96 19.37
C GLN A 57 32.50 -50.75 19.18
N GLY A 58 32.18 -50.07 20.29
CA GLY A 58 31.34 -48.87 20.31
C GLY A 58 29.87 -49.14 20.61
N THR A 59 29.08 -48.07 20.69
CA THR A 59 27.64 -48.12 20.97
C THR A 59 26.83 -47.54 19.82
N PRO A 60 25.73 -48.18 19.38
CA PRO A 60 24.85 -47.62 18.36
C PRO A 60 24.18 -46.33 18.82
N VAL A 61 23.78 -45.48 17.88
CA VAL A 61 23.03 -44.27 18.20
C VAL A 61 21.63 -44.65 18.68
N THR A 62 21.18 -44.06 19.79
CA THR A 62 19.84 -44.36 20.33
C THR A 62 18.75 -43.63 19.55
N VAL A 63 17.53 -44.19 19.59
CA VAL A 63 16.35 -43.55 18.98
C VAL A 63 16.09 -42.17 19.59
N THR A 64 16.33 -41.98 20.89
CA THR A 64 16.15 -40.68 21.57
C THR A 64 17.09 -39.61 21.01
N VAL A 65 18.35 -39.97 20.73
CA VAL A 65 19.32 -39.06 20.11
C VAL A 65 18.94 -38.74 18.67
N LEU A 66 18.43 -39.72 17.91
CA LEU A 66 17.95 -39.48 16.55
C LEU A 66 16.72 -38.57 16.50
N VAL A 67 15.78 -38.73 17.44
CA VAL A 67 14.64 -37.83 17.59
C VAL A 67 15.10 -36.42 17.95
N ALA A 68 16.04 -36.27 18.88
CA ALA A 68 16.61 -34.97 19.25
C ALA A 68 17.31 -34.30 18.05
N LEU A 69 18.10 -35.06 17.29
CA LEU A 69 18.74 -34.59 16.06
C LEU A 69 17.69 -34.14 15.03
N LEU A 70 16.68 -34.97 14.76
CA LEU A 70 15.62 -34.64 13.79
C LEU A 70 14.88 -33.36 14.18
N VAL A 71 14.47 -33.22 15.45
CA VAL A 71 13.77 -32.02 15.95
C VAL A 71 14.64 -30.76 15.84
N CYS A 72 15.96 -30.88 16.02
CA CYS A 72 16.88 -29.76 15.87
C CYS A 72 17.09 -29.36 14.40
N LEU A 73 17.12 -30.31 13.48
CA LEU A 73 17.34 -30.05 12.05
C LEU A 73 16.07 -29.60 11.32
N ILE A 74 14.90 -30.10 11.70
CA ILE A 74 13.64 -29.62 11.12
C ILE A 74 13.55 -28.10 11.36
N PRO A 75 13.11 -27.31 10.36
CA PRO A 75 13.03 -25.85 10.45
C PRO A 75 11.83 -25.38 11.30
N THR A 76 11.78 -25.84 12.56
CA THR A 76 10.70 -25.57 13.53
C THR A 76 10.57 -24.08 13.84
N THR A 77 11.69 -23.34 13.82
CA THR A 77 11.71 -21.91 14.12
C THR A 77 10.83 -21.12 13.17
N ILE A 78 11.00 -21.29 11.86
CA ILE A 78 10.16 -20.60 10.88
C ILE A 78 8.78 -21.23 10.76
N GLY A 79 8.66 -22.56 10.86
CA GLY A 79 7.37 -23.25 10.81
C GLY A 79 6.40 -22.75 11.89
N ALA A 80 6.90 -22.48 13.10
CA ALA A 80 6.11 -21.93 14.20
C ALA A 80 5.76 -20.44 14.01
N LEU A 81 6.65 -19.65 13.41
CA LEU A 81 6.50 -18.19 13.32
C LEU A 81 5.76 -17.72 12.06
N LEU A 82 5.64 -18.54 11.02
CA LEU A 82 5.06 -18.15 9.73
C LEU A 82 3.62 -17.60 9.87
N SER A 83 2.78 -18.30 10.65
CA SER A 83 1.42 -17.87 10.93
C SER A 83 1.36 -16.59 11.77
N ALA A 84 2.26 -16.45 12.75
CA ALA A 84 2.32 -15.26 13.60
C ALA A 84 2.67 -13.99 12.79
N ILE A 85 3.58 -14.11 11.82
CA ILE A 85 3.94 -13.00 10.91
C ILE A 85 2.73 -12.57 10.08
N GLY A 86 1.95 -13.52 9.56
CA GLY A 86 0.74 -13.22 8.80
C GLY A 86 -0.32 -12.48 9.63
N ILE A 87 -0.55 -12.96 10.86
CA ILE A 87 -1.51 -12.34 11.80
C ILE A 87 -1.04 -10.93 12.18
N ALA A 88 0.24 -10.76 12.52
CA ALA A 88 0.81 -9.44 12.83
C ALA A 88 0.78 -8.49 11.62
N GLY A 89 0.88 -9.01 10.39
CA GLY A 89 0.68 -8.22 9.17
C GLY A 89 -0.72 -7.63 9.08
N MET A 90 -1.75 -8.44 9.31
CA MET A 90 -3.15 -7.99 9.30
C MET A 90 -3.45 -7.02 10.46
N ASP A 91 -2.94 -7.30 11.66
CA ASP A 91 -3.12 -6.41 12.82
C ASP A 91 -2.54 -5.01 12.57
N ARG A 92 -1.35 -4.94 11.94
CA ARG A 92 -0.72 -3.66 11.57
C ARG A 92 -1.49 -2.90 10.50
N MET A 93 -2.22 -3.57 9.61
CA MET A 93 -3.12 -2.90 8.66
C MET A 93 -4.30 -2.26 9.40
N ILE A 94 -4.90 -2.99 10.36
CA ILE A 94 -6.01 -2.47 11.17
C ILE A 94 -5.57 -1.26 11.99
N GLN A 95 -4.37 -1.30 12.60
CA GLN A 95 -3.79 -0.16 13.32
C GLN A 95 -3.58 1.08 12.44
N LYS A 96 -3.48 0.90 11.12
CA LYS A 96 -3.41 1.96 10.11
C LYS A 96 -4.79 2.30 9.51
N ASN A 97 -5.86 1.87 10.16
CA ASN A 97 -7.25 1.98 9.70
C ASN A 97 -7.45 1.46 8.27
N VAL A 98 -6.81 0.34 7.92
CA VAL A 98 -7.05 -0.40 6.67
C VAL A 98 -7.52 -1.81 7.00
N ILE A 99 -8.72 -2.16 6.55
CA ILE A 99 -9.25 -3.51 6.71
C ILE A 99 -8.79 -4.34 5.52
N ALA A 100 -8.02 -5.40 5.76
CA ALA A 100 -7.70 -6.38 4.73
C ALA A 100 -8.64 -7.58 4.85
N MET A 101 -9.32 -7.94 3.75
CA MET A 101 -10.23 -9.09 3.73
C MET A 101 -9.48 -10.42 3.77
N SER A 102 -8.17 -10.44 3.57
CA SER A 102 -7.35 -11.64 3.71
C SER A 102 -5.88 -11.30 3.91
N GLY A 103 -5.12 -12.23 4.50
CA GLY A 103 -3.65 -12.14 4.54
C GLY A 103 -3.01 -12.13 3.15
N ARG A 104 -3.68 -12.71 2.14
CA ARG A 104 -3.24 -12.68 0.74
C ARG A 104 -3.21 -11.26 0.18
N ALA A 105 -4.21 -10.43 0.50
CA ALA A 105 -4.22 -9.04 0.06
C ALA A 105 -3.03 -8.27 0.65
N VAL A 106 -2.76 -8.44 1.95
CA VAL A 106 -1.63 -7.79 2.65
C VAL A 106 -0.29 -8.20 2.05
N GLU A 107 -0.16 -9.46 1.65
CA GLU A 107 1.05 -9.97 1.02
C GLU A 107 1.24 -9.46 -0.39
N ALA A 108 0.20 -9.57 -1.22
CA ALA A 108 0.21 -9.09 -2.59
C ALA A 108 0.55 -7.60 -2.64
N ALA A 109 0.09 -6.81 -1.67
CA ALA A 109 0.45 -5.39 -1.51
C ALA A 109 1.97 -5.16 -1.41
N GLY A 110 2.74 -6.11 -0.87
CA GLY A 110 4.19 -6.01 -0.78
C GLY A 110 4.91 -6.20 -2.10
N ASP A 111 4.32 -6.97 -3.03
CA ASP A 111 4.90 -7.31 -4.34
C ASP A 111 4.31 -6.46 -5.48
N VAL A 112 3.53 -5.42 -5.18
CA VAL A 112 2.95 -4.52 -6.20
C VAL A 112 4.03 -3.83 -7.01
N ASP A 113 3.91 -3.89 -8.34
CA ASP A 113 4.79 -3.23 -9.30
C ASP A 113 4.19 -1.95 -9.89
N VAL A 114 2.87 -1.93 -10.05
CA VAL A 114 2.14 -0.79 -10.63
C VAL A 114 0.96 -0.43 -9.75
N LEU A 115 0.88 0.84 -9.39
CA LEU A 115 -0.24 1.43 -8.67
C LEU A 115 -1.08 2.28 -9.61
N LEU A 116 -2.31 1.86 -9.83
CA LEU A 116 -3.34 2.59 -10.56
C LEU A 116 -4.17 3.41 -9.56
N LEU A 117 -4.25 4.71 -9.79
CA LEU A 117 -5.02 5.62 -8.96
C LEU A 117 -6.09 6.27 -9.81
N ASP A 118 -7.36 6.17 -9.39
CA ASP A 118 -8.36 7.09 -9.93
C ASP A 118 -7.97 8.53 -9.57
N LYS A 119 -8.33 9.50 -10.42
CA LYS A 119 -8.00 10.90 -10.16
C LYS A 119 -8.94 11.49 -9.10
N THR A 120 -10.25 11.32 -9.29
CA THR A 120 -11.28 12.06 -8.55
C THR A 120 -11.38 11.51 -7.13
N GLY A 121 -11.36 12.39 -6.12
CA GLY A 121 -11.46 11.99 -4.71
C GLY A 121 -10.20 11.30 -4.16
N THR A 122 -9.31 10.83 -5.03
CA THR A 122 -8.06 10.17 -4.70
C THR A 122 -6.90 11.18 -4.83
N ILE A 123 -6.41 11.46 -6.03
CA ILE A 123 -5.29 12.39 -6.24
C ILE A 123 -5.68 13.84 -5.91
N THR A 124 -6.92 14.19 -6.26
CA THR A 124 -7.46 15.53 -6.04
C THR A 124 -8.50 15.55 -4.94
N LEU A 125 -8.90 16.74 -4.50
CA LEU A 125 -10.03 16.92 -3.56
C LEU A 125 -11.38 16.49 -4.17
N GLY A 126 -11.42 16.19 -5.47
CA GLY A 126 -12.59 15.67 -6.18
C GLY A 126 -13.55 16.74 -6.70
N ASN A 127 -13.40 18.00 -6.29
CA ASN A 127 -14.20 19.12 -6.74
C ASN A 127 -13.31 20.20 -7.36
N ARG A 128 -13.73 20.75 -8.52
CA ARG A 128 -13.04 21.87 -9.14
C ARG A 128 -13.28 23.14 -8.31
N GLN A 129 -12.20 23.80 -7.90
CA GLN A 129 -12.24 25.02 -7.09
C GLN A 129 -11.78 26.22 -7.92
N ALA A 130 -12.38 27.38 -7.65
CA ALA A 130 -11.93 28.63 -8.22
C ALA A 130 -10.54 29.00 -7.68
N THR A 131 -9.61 29.30 -8.59
CA THR A 131 -8.23 29.61 -8.24
C THR A 131 -7.82 31.03 -8.61
N ARG A 132 -8.38 31.57 -9.70
CA ARG A 132 -7.98 32.89 -10.21
C ARG A 132 -9.07 33.58 -11.03
N PHE A 133 -9.08 34.91 -10.95
CA PHE A 133 -9.91 35.80 -11.77
C PHE A 133 -9.04 36.46 -12.85
N PHE A 134 -9.53 36.47 -14.08
CA PHE A 134 -8.89 37.07 -15.25
C PHE A 134 -9.83 38.16 -15.81
N PRO A 135 -9.64 39.43 -15.42
CA PRO A 135 -10.54 40.52 -15.84
C PRO A 135 -10.39 40.82 -17.33
N ALA A 136 -11.49 41.27 -17.95
CA ALA A 136 -11.46 41.84 -19.29
C ALA A 136 -10.67 43.16 -19.31
N PRO A 137 -10.16 43.60 -20.48
CA PRO A 137 -9.51 44.90 -20.61
C PRO A 137 -10.39 46.03 -20.05
N GLY A 138 -9.81 46.87 -19.17
CA GLY A 138 -10.51 47.99 -18.54
C GLY A 138 -11.49 47.60 -17.43
N ILE A 139 -11.46 46.35 -16.93
CA ILE A 139 -12.21 45.90 -15.74
C ILE A 139 -11.22 45.68 -14.59
N ALA A 140 -11.53 46.18 -13.39
CA ALA A 140 -10.73 45.87 -12.22
C ALA A 140 -11.00 44.42 -11.77
N GLU A 141 -9.97 43.71 -11.31
CA GLU A 141 -10.11 42.32 -10.84
C GLU A 141 -11.14 42.21 -9.70
N ARG A 142 -11.26 43.25 -8.85
CA ARG A 142 -12.25 43.33 -7.78
C ARG A 142 -13.69 43.41 -8.31
N ASP A 143 -13.93 44.12 -9.40
CA ASP A 143 -15.27 44.26 -10.00
C ASP A 143 -15.73 42.94 -10.62
N LEU A 144 -14.79 42.21 -11.24
CA LEU A 144 -15.03 40.85 -11.71
C LEU A 144 -15.35 39.92 -10.53
N ALA A 145 -14.57 39.96 -9.45
CA ALA A 145 -14.81 39.15 -8.27
C ALA A 145 -16.17 39.46 -7.60
N ASP A 146 -16.57 40.74 -7.59
CA ASP A 146 -17.87 41.20 -7.09
C ASP A 146 -19.03 40.57 -7.87
N ALA A 147 -19.00 40.72 -9.20
CA ALA A 147 -20.00 40.16 -10.09
C ALA A 147 -20.00 38.61 -10.08
N ALA A 148 -18.81 38.00 -10.03
CA ALA A 148 -18.66 36.55 -9.96
C ALA A 148 -19.28 35.97 -8.67
N GLN A 149 -19.04 36.62 -7.53
CA GLN A 149 -19.67 36.24 -6.26
C GLN A 149 -21.19 36.36 -6.36
N LEU A 150 -21.70 37.51 -6.81
CA LEU A 150 -23.13 37.76 -6.95
C LEU A 150 -23.84 36.70 -7.81
N ALA A 151 -23.23 36.34 -8.95
CA ALA A 151 -23.77 35.31 -9.83
C ALA A 151 -23.65 33.88 -9.27
N SER A 152 -22.80 33.68 -8.26
CA SER A 152 -22.55 32.37 -7.64
C SER A 152 -23.29 32.18 -6.30
N LEU A 153 -23.94 33.21 -5.76
CA LEU A 153 -24.69 33.10 -4.49
C LEU A 153 -25.86 32.11 -4.56
N ALA A 154 -26.47 31.94 -5.72
CA ALA A 154 -27.52 30.96 -5.98
C ALA A 154 -27.03 29.70 -6.71
N ASP A 155 -25.72 29.55 -6.84
CA ASP A 155 -25.08 28.37 -7.40
C ASP A 155 -24.60 27.48 -6.26
N GLU A 156 -25.47 26.54 -5.84
CA GLU A 156 -25.19 25.65 -4.72
C GLU A 156 -24.15 24.56 -5.03
N THR A 157 -23.68 24.48 -6.27
CA THR A 157 -22.64 23.53 -6.69
C THR A 157 -21.31 23.80 -5.97
N PRO A 158 -20.43 22.79 -5.85
CA PRO A 158 -19.07 22.99 -5.32
C PRO A 158 -18.31 24.10 -6.07
N GLU A 159 -18.48 24.20 -7.38
CA GLU A 159 -17.88 25.24 -8.22
C GLU A 159 -18.40 26.63 -7.86
N GLY A 160 -19.72 26.80 -7.73
CA GLY A 160 -20.36 28.04 -7.29
C GLY A 160 -19.87 28.51 -5.92
N ARG A 161 -19.89 27.60 -4.95
CA ARG A 161 -19.40 27.87 -3.58
C ARG A 161 -17.93 28.27 -3.57
N SER A 162 -17.08 27.59 -4.36
CA SER A 162 -15.64 27.90 -4.43
C SER A 162 -15.35 29.33 -4.91
N ILE A 163 -16.19 29.87 -5.78
CA ILE A 163 -16.04 31.24 -6.30
C ILE A 163 -16.41 32.26 -5.22
N VAL A 164 -17.47 32.00 -4.46
CA VAL A 164 -17.85 32.83 -3.31
C VAL A 164 -16.73 32.86 -2.26
N VAL A 165 -16.13 31.70 -1.98
CA VAL A 165 -14.99 31.58 -1.05
C VAL A 165 -13.78 32.36 -1.58
N LEU A 166 -13.38 32.16 -2.83
CA LEU A 166 -12.25 32.87 -3.43
C LEU A 166 -12.43 34.39 -3.39
N ALA A 167 -13.64 34.88 -3.70
CA ALA A 167 -13.97 36.30 -3.65
C ALA A 167 -13.87 36.88 -2.23
N LYS A 168 -14.33 36.11 -1.23
CA LYS A 168 -14.26 36.47 0.19
C LYS A 168 -12.82 36.52 0.70
N GLU A 169 -12.03 35.48 0.43
CA GLU A 169 -10.66 35.34 0.96
C GLU A 169 -9.70 36.32 0.30
N LYS A 170 -9.75 36.48 -1.03
CA LYS A 170 -8.77 37.28 -1.78
C LYS A 170 -9.10 38.78 -1.81
N TYR A 171 -10.38 39.17 -1.79
CA TYR A 171 -10.79 40.57 -1.93
C TYR A 171 -11.62 41.10 -0.76
N GLY A 172 -11.84 40.29 0.29
CA GLY A 172 -12.60 40.71 1.47
C GLY A 172 -14.08 40.99 1.21
N ILE A 173 -14.64 40.47 0.11
CA ILE A 173 -16.05 40.68 -0.25
C ILE A 173 -16.90 39.76 0.64
N ARG A 174 -17.38 40.29 1.77
CA ARG A 174 -18.17 39.57 2.79
C ARG A 174 -19.68 39.64 2.53
N GLU A 175 -20.45 39.05 3.45
CA GLU A 175 -21.92 38.92 3.42
C GLU A 175 -22.61 40.18 2.89
N ARG A 176 -23.52 39.96 1.94
CA ARG A 176 -24.41 40.99 1.43
C ARG A 176 -25.78 40.79 2.04
N ASP A 177 -26.42 41.89 2.40
CA ASP A 177 -27.80 41.89 2.85
C ASP A 177 -28.72 41.60 1.65
N ILE A 178 -29.04 40.30 1.46
CA ILE A 178 -29.78 39.77 0.31
C ILE A 178 -31.17 40.43 0.21
N GLN A 179 -31.78 40.76 1.34
CA GLN A 179 -33.11 41.36 1.41
C GLN A 179 -33.12 42.83 0.95
N LYS A 180 -32.02 43.57 1.13
CA LYS A 180 -31.89 44.95 0.67
C LYS A 180 -31.60 45.10 -0.82
N LEU A 181 -31.16 44.03 -1.50
CA LEU A 181 -30.73 44.10 -2.90
C LEU A 181 -31.89 44.08 -3.91
N GLY A 182 -33.12 43.75 -3.49
CA GLY A 182 -34.26 43.61 -4.41
C GLY A 182 -33.97 42.61 -5.55
N ALA A 183 -33.12 41.62 -5.28
CA ALA A 183 -32.50 40.79 -6.30
C ALA A 183 -33.32 39.51 -6.55
N THR A 184 -33.50 39.16 -7.82
CA THR A 184 -34.04 37.86 -8.23
C THR A 184 -32.90 36.98 -8.69
N PHE A 185 -32.61 35.93 -7.92
CA PHE A 185 -31.56 34.98 -8.25
C PHE A 185 -31.99 33.99 -9.32
N VAL A 186 -31.04 33.63 -10.18
CA VAL A 186 -31.19 32.58 -11.19
C VAL A 186 -30.30 31.41 -10.75
N PRO A 187 -30.89 30.31 -10.27
CA PRO A 187 -30.12 29.16 -9.83
C PRO A 187 -29.38 28.52 -11.00
N PHE A 188 -28.30 27.81 -10.69
CA PHE A 188 -27.61 27.00 -11.69
C PHE A 188 -28.51 25.86 -12.19
N THR A 189 -28.54 25.64 -13.51
CA THR A 189 -29.14 24.43 -14.09
C THR A 189 -28.24 23.80 -15.14
N ALA A 190 -28.23 22.47 -15.21
CA ALA A 190 -27.41 21.73 -16.17
C ALA A 190 -27.79 22.03 -17.63
N GLN A 191 -29.04 22.42 -17.90
CA GLN A 191 -29.52 22.76 -19.24
C GLN A 191 -28.98 24.11 -19.70
N THR A 192 -28.95 25.11 -18.81
CA THR A 192 -28.45 26.45 -19.14
C THR A 192 -26.94 26.58 -18.97
N ARG A 193 -26.33 25.71 -18.16
CA ARG A 193 -24.89 25.71 -17.81
C ARG A 193 -24.40 27.07 -17.28
N MET A 194 -25.31 27.83 -16.68
CA MET A 194 -25.06 29.15 -16.10
C MET A 194 -25.93 29.40 -14.87
N SER A 195 -25.47 30.31 -14.02
CA SER A 195 -26.20 30.86 -12.87
C SER A 195 -26.12 32.39 -12.90
N GLY A 196 -26.88 33.06 -12.04
CA GLY A 196 -26.78 34.52 -11.98
C GLY A 196 -27.73 35.21 -11.04
N VAL A 197 -27.83 36.53 -11.23
CA VAL A 197 -28.71 37.39 -10.46
C VAL A 197 -29.22 38.56 -11.31
N ASN A 198 -30.46 38.97 -11.07
CA ASN A 198 -31.06 40.17 -11.62
C ASN A 198 -31.28 41.18 -10.50
N MET A 199 -30.76 42.40 -10.62
CA MET A 199 -30.94 43.45 -9.62
C MET A 199 -30.81 44.84 -10.26
N ASN A 200 -31.64 45.81 -9.88
CA ASN A 200 -31.49 47.22 -10.27
C ASN A 200 -31.19 47.45 -11.77
N GLY A 201 -31.86 46.71 -12.67
CA GLY A 201 -31.63 46.77 -14.12
C GLY A 201 -30.38 46.02 -14.64
N ARG A 202 -29.52 45.53 -13.74
CA ARG A 202 -28.36 44.67 -14.05
C ARG A 202 -28.75 43.20 -14.15
N GLN A 203 -28.11 42.47 -15.05
CA GLN A 203 -28.32 41.04 -15.24
C GLN A 203 -26.96 40.35 -15.28
N VAL A 204 -26.48 39.92 -14.11
CA VAL A 204 -25.18 39.27 -14.01
C VAL A 204 -25.35 37.77 -14.23
N ARG A 205 -24.53 37.19 -15.10
CA ARG A 205 -24.51 35.76 -15.42
C ARG A 205 -23.10 35.23 -15.37
N LYS A 206 -22.96 34.00 -14.90
CA LYS A 206 -21.70 33.25 -14.87
C LYS A 206 -21.96 31.82 -15.32
N GLY A 207 -21.12 31.28 -16.19
CA GLY A 207 -21.34 29.96 -16.74
C GLY A 207 -20.25 29.50 -17.70
N ALA A 208 -20.50 28.39 -18.38
CA ALA A 208 -19.61 27.89 -19.43
C ALA A 208 -19.43 28.93 -20.55
N ALA A 209 -18.24 28.96 -21.17
CA ALA A 209 -17.88 29.99 -22.14
C ALA A 209 -18.83 30.06 -23.35
N ASP A 210 -19.26 28.90 -23.86
CA ASP A 210 -20.23 28.75 -24.94
C ASP A 210 -21.62 29.28 -24.55
N ALA A 211 -22.09 28.93 -23.35
CA ALA A 211 -23.39 29.37 -22.83
C ALA A 211 -23.44 30.89 -22.61
N ILE A 212 -22.36 31.47 -22.07
CA ILE A 212 -22.25 32.92 -21.87
C ILE A 212 -22.07 33.67 -23.20
N GLU A 213 -21.34 33.11 -24.16
CA GLU A 213 -21.23 33.70 -25.49
C GLU A 213 -22.61 33.80 -26.17
N ALA A 214 -23.43 32.75 -26.08
CA ALA A 214 -24.80 32.76 -26.60
C ALA A 214 -25.68 33.81 -25.89
N TYR A 215 -25.62 33.87 -24.55
CA TYR A 215 -26.36 34.85 -23.75
C TYR A 215 -25.98 36.31 -24.12
N VAL A 216 -24.68 36.60 -24.22
CA VAL A 216 -24.18 37.94 -24.55
C VAL A 216 -24.59 38.35 -25.96
N LYS A 217 -24.55 37.43 -26.93
CA LYS A 217 -25.05 37.68 -28.30
C LYS A 217 -26.54 38.03 -28.33
N GLN A 218 -27.37 37.32 -27.56
CA GLN A 218 -28.81 37.63 -27.45
C GLN A 218 -29.07 39.04 -26.90
N LYS A 219 -28.15 39.57 -26.08
CA LYS A 219 -28.22 40.92 -25.52
C LYS A 219 -27.56 41.99 -26.40
N GLY A 220 -27.12 41.63 -27.61
CA GLY A 220 -26.47 42.55 -28.56
C GLY A 220 -24.98 42.81 -28.29
N GLY A 221 -24.34 41.98 -27.46
CA GLY A 221 -22.90 42.05 -27.18
C GLY A 221 -22.10 40.98 -27.93
N ALA A 222 -20.78 40.98 -27.73
CA ALA A 222 -19.88 39.95 -28.24
C ALA A 222 -18.81 39.60 -27.20
N LEU A 223 -18.25 38.40 -27.31
CA LEU A 223 -17.12 37.97 -26.49
C LEU A 223 -15.83 38.65 -27.01
N PRO A 224 -15.13 39.47 -26.21
CA PRO A 224 -13.88 40.12 -26.65
C PRO A 224 -12.80 39.09 -27.02
N ALA A 225 -11.94 39.42 -27.98
CA ALA A 225 -10.85 38.54 -28.43
C ALA A 225 -9.94 38.12 -27.26
N ASP A 226 -9.56 39.06 -26.39
CA ASP A 226 -8.71 38.79 -25.22
C ASP A 226 -9.35 37.81 -24.22
N ILE A 227 -10.69 37.85 -24.09
CA ILE A 227 -11.42 36.90 -23.27
C ILE A 227 -11.39 35.52 -23.91
N ARG A 228 -11.59 35.43 -25.23
CA ARG A 228 -11.48 34.16 -25.95
C ARG A 228 -10.08 33.57 -25.80
N THR A 229 -9.02 34.39 -25.94
CA THR A 229 -7.64 33.96 -25.68
C THR A 229 -7.43 33.50 -24.25
N SER A 230 -8.04 34.17 -23.26
CA SER A 230 -7.97 33.76 -21.85
C SER A 230 -8.68 32.43 -21.61
N VAL A 231 -9.87 32.23 -22.19
CA VAL A 231 -10.61 30.95 -22.16
C VAL A 231 -9.75 29.84 -22.76
N ASP A 232 -9.18 30.06 -23.94
CA ASP A 232 -8.33 29.08 -24.63
C ASP A 232 -7.07 28.76 -23.84
N THR A 233 -6.44 29.76 -23.21
CA THR A 233 -5.24 29.59 -22.40
C THR A 233 -5.54 28.75 -21.14
N ILE A 234 -6.64 29.04 -20.46
CA ILE A 234 -7.08 28.28 -19.28
C ILE A 234 -7.42 26.84 -19.66
N ALA A 235 -8.13 26.64 -20.76
CA ALA A 235 -8.48 25.32 -21.27
C ALA A 235 -7.23 24.50 -21.68
N LYS A 236 -6.27 25.13 -22.36
CA LYS A 236 -4.98 24.51 -22.73
C LYS A 236 -4.14 24.13 -21.51
N ALA A 237 -4.27 24.86 -20.41
CA ALA A 237 -3.64 24.53 -19.14
C ALA A 237 -4.38 23.42 -18.36
N GLY A 238 -5.41 22.81 -18.93
CA GLY A 238 -6.16 21.72 -18.31
C GLY A 238 -7.20 22.16 -17.28
N ALA A 239 -7.42 23.47 -17.12
CA ALA A 239 -8.39 24.05 -16.20
C ALA A 239 -9.72 24.37 -16.91
N THR A 240 -10.79 24.54 -16.13
CA THR A 240 -12.13 24.86 -16.66
C THR A 240 -12.37 26.38 -16.59
N PRO A 241 -12.52 27.08 -17.72
CA PRO A 241 -12.86 28.50 -17.73
C PRO A 241 -14.37 28.71 -17.57
N LEU A 242 -14.78 29.55 -16.62
CA LEU A 242 -16.14 30.10 -16.56
C LEU A 242 -16.12 31.58 -16.87
N VAL A 243 -17.02 32.05 -17.72
CA VAL A 243 -17.09 33.46 -18.11
C VAL A 243 -18.14 34.18 -17.26
N VAL A 244 -17.88 35.43 -16.90
CA VAL A 244 -18.83 36.31 -16.20
C VAL A 244 -19.21 37.47 -17.10
N ALA A 245 -20.49 37.76 -17.19
CA ALA A 245 -21.04 38.87 -17.94
C ALA A 245 -22.09 39.63 -17.12
N ASP A 246 -22.23 40.93 -17.40
CA ASP A 246 -23.30 41.79 -16.90
C ASP A 246 -24.05 42.37 -18.11
N GLY A 247 -25.24 41.84 -18.37
CA GLY A 247 -25.99 42.09 -19.60
C GLY A 247 -25.18 41.71 -20.84
N ALA A 248 -24.94 42.69 -21.72
CA ALA A 248 -24.16 42.50 -22.95
C ALA A 248 -22.64 42.62 -22.76
N ARG A 249 -22.17 43.04 -21.57
CA ARG A 249 -20.75 43.31 -21.31
C ARG A 249 -20.11 42.12 -20.59
N VAL A 250 -19.04 41.58 -21.16
CA VAL A 250 -18.23 40.54 -20.52
C VAL A 250 -17.27 41.19 -19.52
N LEU A 251 -17.23 40.66 -18.29
CA LEU A 251 -16.39 41.18 -17.21
C LEU A 251 -15.06 40.43 -17.09
N GLY A 252 -15.04 39.15 -17.46
CA GLY A 252 -13.82 38.34 -17.46
C GLY A 252 -14.06 36.84 -17.32
N VAL A 253 -13.00 36.11 -16.99
CA VAL A 253 -12.97 34.65 -16.87
C VAL A 253 -12.54 34.24 -15.46
N ILE A 254 -13.13 33.18 -14.94
CA ILE A 254 -12.77 32.51 -13.70
C ILE A 254 -12.12 31.19 -14.07
N GLN A 255 -10.94 30.92 -13.50
CA GLN A 255 -10.27 29.64 -13.65
C GLN A 255 -10.70 28.70 -12.52
N LEU A 256 -11.33 27.59 -12.89
CA LEU A 256 -11.59 26.46 -12.01
C LEU A 256 -10.52 25.38 -12.24
N LYS A 257 -9.94 24.87 -11.15
CA LYS A 257 -8.94 23.79 -11.19
C LYS A 257 -9.34 22.68 -10.23
N ASP A 258 -9.11 21.44 -10.61
CA ASP A 258 -9.18 20.33 -9.66
C ASP A 258 -7.92 20.33 -8.80
N ILE A 259 -8.06 20.54 -7.49
CA ILE A 259 -6.93 20.80 -6.61
C ILE A 259 -6.29 19.48 -6.18
N VAL A 260 -5.01 19.32 -6.51
CA VAL A 260 -4.19 18.19 -6.07
C VAL A 260 -4.00 18.25 -4.55
N LYS A 261 -4.17 17.11 -3.87
CA LYS A 261 -3.99 17.04 -2.41
C LYS A 261 -2.55 17.38 -2.01
N GLY A 262 -2.40 18.09 -0.91
CA GLY A 262 -1.08 18.42 -0.36
C GLY A 262 -0.27 17.17 0.02
N GLY A 263 1.05 17.21 -0.20
CA GLY A 263 1.96 16.11 0.16
C GLY A 263 1.95 14.90 -0.78
N ILE A 264 1.09 14.87 -1.80
CA ILE A 264 0.95 13.68 -2.66
C ILE A 264 2.17 13.46 -3.58
N ARG A 265 2.82 14.55 -4.00
CA ARG A 265 4.00 14.49 -4.87
C ARG A 265 5.18 13.82 -4.18
N GLU A 266 5.40 14.14 -2.92
CA GLU A 266 6.44 13.53 -2.09
C GLU A 266 6.17 12.03 -1.92
N ARG A 267 4.90 11.64 -1.78
CA ARG A 267 4.49 10.23 -1.64
C ARG A 267 4.70 9.44 -2.93
N PHE A 268 4.36 9.99 -4.10
CA PHE A 268 4.67 9.32 -5.37
C PHE A 268 6.18 9.24 -5.62
N ALA A 269 6.96 10.23 -5.20
CA ALA A 269 8.42 10.15 -5.23
C ALA A 269 8.98 9.05 -4.31
N GLU A 270 8.30 8.74 -3.20
CA GLU A 270 8.64 7.63 -2.30
C GLU A 270 8.30 6.28 -2.94
N LEU A 271 7.10 6.11 -3.50
CA LEU A 271 6.70 4.91 -4.25
C LEU A 271 7.65 4.61 -5.42
N ARG A 272 8.05 5.64 -6.17
CA ARG A 272 9.02 5.52 -7.26
C ARG A 272 10.39 5.04 -6.75
N ARG A 273 10.85 5.52 -5.58
CA ARG A 273 12.07 5.04 -4.91
C ARG A 273 11.95 3.58 -4.46
N MET A 274 10.73 3.09 -4.22
CA MET A 274 10.44 1.69 -3.92
C MET A 274 10.34 0.80 -5.16
N GLY A 275 10.48 1.37 -6.37
CA GLY A 275 10.39 0.66 -7.65
C GLY A 275 8.95 0.53 -8.20
N ILE A 276 7.97 1.21 -7.60
CA ILE A 276 6.56 1.08 -7.96
C ILE A 276 6.21 2.16 -8.98
N LYS A 277 5.67 1.74 -10.14
CA LYS A 277 5.19 2.67 -11.17
C LYS A 277 3.81 3.21 -10.77
N THR A 278 3.58 4.49 -10.90
CA THR A 278 2.30 5.14 -10.58
C THR A 278 1.60 5.62 -11.85
N VAL A 279 0.34 5.23 -12.04
CA VAL A 279 -0.47 5.61 -13.21
C VAL A 279 -1.77 6.22 -12.74
N MET A 280 -2.03 7.47 -13.15
CA MET A 280 -3.31 8.13 -12.89
C MET A 280 -4.34 7.72 -13.94
N ILE A 281 -5.55 7.39 -13.53
CA ILE A 281 -6.67 7.06 -14.40
C ILE A 281 -7.73 8.16 -14.25
N THR A 282 -8.21 8.69 -15.37
CA THR A 282 -9.24 9.74 -15.35
C THR A 282 -10.15 9.71 -16.57
N GLY A 283 -11.39 10.16 -16.38
CA GLY A 283 -12.32 10.47 -17.47
C GLY A 283 -12.09 11.85 -18.11
N ASP A 284 -11.22 12.68 -17.54
CA ASP A 284 -10.89 13.99 -18.11
C ASP A 284 -10.17 13.86 -19.46
N ASN A 285 -10.16 14.95 -20.23
CA ASN A 285 -9.43 15.02 -21.49
C ASN A 285 -7.90 14.93 -21.29
N PRO A 286 -7.12 14.60 -22.34
CA PRO A 286 -5.67 14.42 -22.23
C PRO A 286 -4.90 15.64 -21.71
N LEU A 287 -5.33 16.87 -22.03
CA LEU A 287 -4.65 18.09 -21.58
C LEU A 287 -4.81 18.30 -20.07
N THR A 288 -6.03 18.13 -19.55
CA THR A 288 -6.32 18.18 -18.11
C THR A 288 -5.59 17.07 -17.36
N ALA A 289 -5.59 15.85 -17.90
CA ALA A 289 -4.88 14.73 -17.30
C ALA A 289 -3.36 14.98 -17.24
N ALA A 290 -2.76 15.49 -18.33
CA ALA A 290 -1.34 15.82 -18.35
C ALA A 290 -0.96 16.91 -17.33
N ALA A 291 -1.77 17.96 -17.21
CA ALA A 291 -1.53 19.04 -16.25
C ALA A 291 -1.57 18.55 -14.79
N ILE A 292 -2.59 17.76 -14.43
CA ILE A 292 -2.72 17.19 -13.08
C ILE A 292 -1.61 16.16 -12.82
N SER A 293 -1.28 15.35 -13.83
CA SER A 293 -0.20 14.37 -13.73
C SER A 293 1.15 15.02 -13.40
N ALA A 294 1.50 16.10 -14.11
CA ALA A 294 2.73 16.84 -13.90
C ALA A 294 2.79 17.52 -12.51
N GLU A 295 1.66 18.04 -12.03
CA GLU A 295 1.56 18.66 -10.70
C GLU A 295 1.65 17.63 -9.57
N ALA A 296 0.94 16.50 -9.71
CA ALA A 296 0.95 15.42 -8.74
C ALA A 296 2.28 14.64 -8.77
N GLY A 297 2.99 14.60 -9.90
CA GLY A 297 4.25 13.87 -10.05
C GLY A 297 4.07 12.36 -10.21
N VAL A 298 2.97 11.92 -10.82
CA VAL A 298 2.75 10.52 -11.25
C VAL A 298 3.58 10.19 -12.49
N ASP A 299 3.80 8.90 -12.77
CA ASP A 299 4.70 8.47 -13.85
C ASP A 299 4.05 8.51 -15.21
N ASP A 300 2.74 8.24 -15.23
CA ASP A 300 1.96 8.03 -16.43
C ASP A 300 0.48 8.35 -16.16
N PHE A 301 -0.30 8.48 -17.22
CA PHE A 301 -1.75 8.66 -17.06
C PHE A 301 -2.56 8.05 -18.21
N LEU A 302 -3.77 7.59 -17.89
CA LEU A 302 -4.79 7.19 -18.84
C LEU A 302 -5.93 8.22 -18.79
N ALA A 303 -6.04 9.03 -19.85
CA ALA A 303 -7.12 10.00 -20.02
C ALA A 303 -8.33 9.36 -20.72
N GLN A 304 -9.52 9.97 -20.54
CA GLN A 304 -10.79 9.51 -21.13
C GLN A 304 -11.04 8.01 -20.91
N ALA A 305 -10.65 7.49 -19.75
CA ALA A 305 -10.70 6.07 -19.44
C ALA A 305 -12.14 5.57 -19.30
N THR A 306 -12.58 4.69 -20.21
CA THR A 306 -13.81 3.91 -20.05
C THR A 306 -13.57 2.74 -19.07
N PRO A 307 -14.63 2.16 -18.45
CA PRO A 307 -14.48 0.99 -17.59
C PRO A 307 -13.73 -0.17 -18.27
N GLU A 308 -13.95 -0.39 -19.57
CA GLU A 308 -13.28 -1.42 -20.38
C GLU A 308 -11.80 -1.09 -20.58
N ALA A 309 -11.47 0.19 -20.79
CA ALA A 309 -10.08 0.64 -20.90
C ALA A 309 -9.32 0.44 -19.58
N LYS A 310 -9.96 0.69 -18.43
CA LYS A 310 -9.37 0.42 -17.11
C LYS A 310 -9.05 -1.08 -16.95
N LEU A 311 -10.02 -1.95 -17.25
CA LEU A 311 -9.85 -3.40 -17.20
C LEU A 311 -8.76 -3.90 -18.14
N LYS A 312 -8.74 -3.39 -19.38
CA LYS A 312 -7.72 -3.75 -20.36
C LYS A 312 -6.34 -3.36 -19.88
N LEU A 313 -6.15 -2.14 -19.35
CA LEU A 313 -4.87 -1.69 -18.80
C LEU A 313 -4.37 -2.62 -17.69
N ILE A 314 -5.25 -3.03 -16.77
CA ILE A 314 -4.90 -3.96 -15.69
C ILE A 314 -4.42 -5.30 -16.28
N ARG A 315 -5.17 -5.87 -17.23
CA ARG A 315 -4.82 -7.15 -17.86
C ARG A 315 -3.53 -7.09 -18.67
N ASP A 316 -3.32 -6.00 -19.39
CA ASP A 316 -2.11 -5.79 -20.18
C ASP A 316 -0.88 -5.78 -19.25
N ILE A 317 -0.94 -5.03 -18.14
CA ILE A 317 0.14 -5.00 -17.13
C ILE A 317 0.32 -6.39 -16.47
N GLN A 318 -0.76 -7.07 -16.11
CA GLN A 318 -0.71 -8.42 -15.52
C GLN A 318 -0.11 -9.43 -16.50
N SER A 319 -0.34 -9.29 -17.81
CA SER A 319 0.22 -10.16 -18.85
C SER A 319 1.74 -10.02 -18.99
N GLU A 320 2.31 -8.88 -18.56
CA GLU A 320 3.76 -8.67 -18.45
C GLU A 320 4.35 -9.34 -17.19
N GLY A 321 3.54 -10.01 -16.37
CA GLY A 321 3.95 -10.64 -15.11
C GLY A 321 4.10 -9.66 -13.95
N ARG A 322 3.51 -8.46 -14.05
CA ARG A 322 3.57 -7.41 -13.03
C ARG A 322 2.30 -7.40 -12.18
N LEU A 323 2.44 -7.19 -10.88
CA LEU A 323 1.28 -7.09 -9.97
C LEU A 323 0.71 -5.67 -9.95
N VAL A 324 -0.61 -5.59 -10.03
CA VAL A 324 -1.35 -4.33 -10.11
C VAL A 324 -2.12 -4.07 -8.83
N ALA A 325 -1.86 -2.93 -8.22
CA ALA A 325 -2.72 -2.36 -7.20
C ALA A 325 -3.63 -1.29 -7.81
N MET A 326 -4.89 -1.24 -7.39
CA MET A 326 -5.83 -0.19 -7.77
C MET A 326 -6.54 0.39 -6.55
N THR A 327 -6.79 1.69 -6.56
CA THR A 327 -7.71 2.36 -5.64
C THR A 327 -8.86 3.02 -6.39
N GLY A 328 -10.04 3.00 -5.77
CA GLY A 328 -11.26 3.59 -6.33
C GLY A 328 -12.40 3.66 -5.31
N ASP A 329 -13.42 4.46 -5.63
CA ASP A 329 -14.59 4.71 -4.79
C ASP A 329 -15.92 4.53 -5.53
N GLY A 330 -15.92 4.55 -6.86
CA GLY A 330 -17.12 4.52 -7.68
C GLY A 330 -17.65 3.10 -7.96
N THR A 331 -18.95 3.00 -8.25
CA THR A 331 -19.54 1.79 -8.85
C THR A 331 -18.88 1.43 -10.19
N ASN A 332 -18.41 2.44 -10.91
CA ASN A 332 -17.73 2.28 -12.20
C ASN A 332 -16.36 1.62 -12.07
N ASP A 333 -15.76 1.65 -10.88
CA ASP A 333 -14.45 1.06 -10.60
C ASP A 333 -14.56 -0.36 -10.08
N ALA A 334 -15.74 -0.81 -9.65
CA ALA A 334 -15.92 -2.14 -9.06
C ALA A 334 -15.40 -3.28 -9.96
N PRO A 335 -15.63 -3.30 -11.29
CA PRO A 335 -15.04 -4.33 -12.16
C PRO A 335 -13.51 -4.29 -12.19
N ALA A 336 -12.93 -3.08 -12.23
CA ALA A 336 -11.49 -2.89 -12.28
C ALA A 336 -10.82 -3.25 -10.94
N LEU A 337 -11.45 -2.89 -9.82
CA LEU A 337 -11.05 -3.31 -8.48
C LEU A 337 -11.07 -4.84 -8.34
N ALA A 338 -12.12 -5.51 -8.84
CA ALA A 338 -12.21 -6.97 -8.79
C ALA A 338 -11.14 -7.69 -9.64
N GLN A 339 -10.62 -7.04 -10.68
CA GLN A 339 -9.56 -7.59 -11.55
C GLN A 339 -8.14 -7.33 -11.02
N ALA A 340 -7.95 -6.30 -10.19
CA ALA A 340 -6.64 -5.96 -9.63
C ALA A 340 -6.18 -7.00 -8.59
N ASP A 341 -4.87 -7.21 -8.47
CA ASP A 341 -4.29 -8.12 -7.48
C ASP A 341 -4.49 -7.58 -6.07
N VAL A 342 -4.38 -6.25 -5.93
CA VAL A 342 -4.61 -5.52 -4.69
C VAL A 342 -5.61 -4.40 -4.98
N ALA A 343 -6.75 -4.42 -4.31
CA ALA A 343 -7.84 -3.50 -4.58
C ALA A 343 -8.25 -2.80 -3.29
N VAL A 344 -7.92 -1.52 -3.20
CA VAL A 344 -8.17 -0.70 -2.02
C VAL A 344 -9.36 0.21 -2.28
N ALA A 345 -10.51 -0.18 -1.73
CA ALA A 345 -11.73 0.61 -1.78
C ALA A 345 -11.71 1.69 -0.69
N MET A 346 -12.21 2.88 -1.01
CA MET A 346 -12.37 3.95 -0.02
C MET A 346 -13.63 3.72 0.84
N ASN A 347 -13.58 4.07 2.13
CA ASN A 347 -14.74 3.95 3.02
C ASN A 347 -15.89 4.91 2.66
N SER A 348 -15.59 6.04 2.03
CA SER A 348 -16.59 6.91 1.41
C SER A 348 -17.15 6.34 0.09
N GLY A 349 -16.57 5.26 -0.44
CA GLY A 349 -16.96 4.64 -1.69
C GLY A 349 -18.27 3.86 -1.61
N THR A 350 -18.77 3.51 -2.79
CA THR A 350 -20.02 2.76 -2.96
C THR A 350 -19.92 1.34 -2.37
N GLN A 351 -21.05 0.75 -1.98
CA GLN A 351 -21.05 -0.62 -1.46
C GLN A 351 -20.46 -1.63 -2.46
N ALA A 352 -20.75 -1.46 -3.75
CA ALA A 352 -20.18 -2.28 -4.81
C ALA A 352 -18.64 -2.19 -4.87
N ALA A 353 -18.06 -1.00 -4.67
CA ALA A 353 -16.61 -0.84 -4.62
C ALA A 353 -16.00 -1.52 -3.38
N LYS A 354 -16.66 -1.43 -2.22
CA LYS A 354 -16.22 -2.10 -0.98
C LYS A 354 -16.29 -3.62 -1.06
N GLU A 355 -17.29 -4.17 -1.76
CA GLU A 355 -17.45 -5.61 -1.97
C GLU A 355 -16.48 -6.15 -3.04
N ALA A 356 -16.13 -5.34 -4.04
CA ALA A 356 -15.14 -5.68 -5.05
C ALA A 356 -13.69 -5.56 -4.54
N GLY A 357 -13.44 -4.65 -3.60
CA GLY A 357 -12.13 -4.43 -2.98
C GLY A 357 -11.73 -5.56 -2.04
N ASN A 358 -10.46 -5.94 -2.07
CA ASN A 358 -9.88 -6.89 -1.10
C ASN A 358 -9.24 -6.18 0.12
N MET A 359 -9.23 -4.84 0.09
CA MET A 359 -8.96 -3.98 1.24
C MET A 359 -9.92 -2.78 1.26
N ILE A 360 -10.17 -2.25 2.45
CA ILE A 360 -10.96 -1.04 2.66
C ILE A 360 -10.13 -0.04 3.48
N ASP A 361 -9.88 1.15 2.92
CA ASP A 361 -9.30 2.26 3.65
C ASP A 361 -10.39 3.05 4.38
N LEU A 362 -10.36 3.00 5.72
CA LEU A 362 -11.34 3.64 6.59
C LEU A 362 -11.25 5.16 6.60
N ASP A 363 -10.07 5.72 6.29
CA ASP A 363 -9.85 7.18 6.32
C ASP A 363 -10.09 7.84 4.95
N SER A 364 -10.37 7.05 3.91
CA SER A 364 -10.51 7.54 2.52
C SER A 364 -9.32 8.43 2.09
N ASN A 365 -8.12 8.04 2.48
CA ASN A 365 -6.89 8.77 2.22
C ASN A 365 -5.95 7.94 1.35
N PRO A 366 -5.82 8.26 0.06
CA PRO A 366 -5.02 7.46 -0.87
C PRO A 366 -3.52 7.52 -0.60
N THR A 367 -3.04 8.45 0.23
CA THR A 367 -1.66 8.44 0.69
C THR A 367 -1.33 7.22 1.57
N LYS A 368 -2.34 6.53 2.10
CA LYS A 368 -2.17 5.27 2.84
C LYS A 368 -1.79 4.08 1.98
N LEU A 369 -1.94 4.16 0.66
CA LEU A 369 -1.47 3.10 -0.23
C LEU A 369 0.02 2.82 -0.03
N LEU A 370 0.80 3.87 0.25
CA LEU A 370 2.20 3.71 0.63
C LEU A 370 2.33 2.85 1.90
N GLU A 371 1.56 3.16 2.94
CA GLU A 371 1.62 2.43 4.20
C GLU A 371 1.17 0.98 4.07
N VAL A 372 0.20 0.72 3.18
CA VAL A 372 -0.27 -0.62 2.81
C VAL A 372 0.87 -1.40 2.17
N VAL A 373 1.50 -0.83 1.13
CA VAL A 373 2.60 -1.48 0.43
C VAL A 373 3.82 -1.68 1.36
N GLU A 374 4.15 -0.70 2.19
CA GLU A 374 5.22 -0.83 3.18
C GLU A 374 4.98 -1.97 4.15
N THR A 375 3.74 -2.11 4.65
CA THR A 375 3.37 -3.18 5.58
C THR A 375 3.50 -4.55 4.92
N GLY A 376 3.05 -4.66 3.66
CA GLY A 376 3.22 -5.87 2.84
C GLY A 376 4.71 -6.21 2.63
N LYS A 377 5.53 -5.23 2.20
CA LYS A 377 6.98 -5.42 2.04
C LYS A 377 7.65 -5.82 3.35
N GLN A 378 7.25 -5.22 4.46
CA GLN A 378 7.79 -5.57 5.77
C GLN A 378 7.49 -7.03 6.13
N MET A 379 6.27 -7.50 5.83
CA MET A 379 5.87 -8.88 6.08
C MET A 379 6.72 -9.87 5.26
N LEU A 380 6.88 -9.61 3.95
CA LEU A 380 7.71 -10.43 3.06
C LEU A 380 9.18 -10.47 3.49
N MET A 381 9.75 -9.31 3.83
CA MET A 381 11.13 -9.20 4.31
C MET A 381 11.35 -9.94 5.62
N THR A 382 10.36 -9.91 6.52
CA THR A 382 10.44 -10.61 7.81
C THR A 382 10.47 -12.11 7.64
N ARG A 383 9.66 -12.66 6.72
CA ARG A 383 9.72 -14.07 6.37
C ARG A 383 11.07 -14.45 5.79
N GLY A 384 11.54 -13.73 4.76
CA GLY A 384 12.84 -14.00 4.14
C GLY A 384 14.01 -13.95 5.13
N ALA A 385 14.01 -12.98 6.04
CA ALA A 385 15.00 -12.85 7.10
C ALA A 385 14.99 -14.05 8.07
N LEU A 386 13.81 -14.46 8.54
CA LEU A 386 13.68 -15.61 9.44
C LEU A 386 14.03 -16.92 8.74
N THR A 387 13.71 -17.09 7.45
CA THR A 387 14.12 -18.28 6.68
C THR A 387 15.64 -18.35 6.60
N THR A 388 16.27 -17.24 6.24
CA THR A 388 17.73 -17.14 6.10
C THR A 388 18.43 -17.46 7.42
N PHE A 389 17.94 -16.85 8.50
CA PHE A 389 18.47 -17.09 9.85
C PHE A 389 18.26 -18.54 10.30
N SER A 390 17.06 -19.09 10.10
CA SER A 390 16.72 -20.45 10.53
C SER A 390 17.56 -21.50 9.81
N ILE A 391 17.79 -21.36 8.50
CA ILE A 391 18.61 -22.31 7.73
C ILE A 391 20.09 -22.16 8.11
N ALA A 392 20.58 -20.94 8.27
CA ALA A 392 21.97 -20.70 8.66
C ALA A 392 22.30 -21.27 10.06
N ASN A 393 21.32 -21.28 10.96
CA ASN A 393 21.45 -21.84 12.31
C ASN A 393 21.81 -23.34 12.31
N ASP A 394 21.37 -24.09 11.30
CA ASP A 394 21.61 -25.54 11.26
C ASP A 394 23.11 -25.89 11.22
N VAL A 395 23.97 -24.99 10.73
CA VAL A 395 25.43 -25.17 10.75
C VAL A 395 25.95 -25.45 12.17
N ALA A 396 25.56 -24.63 13.14
CA ALA A 396 26.00 -24.82 14.53
C ALA A 396 25.37 -26.06 15.16
N LYS A 397 24.10 -26.36 14.83
CA LYS A 397 23.41 -27.56 15.33
C LYS A 397 24.12 -28.83 14.85
N TYR A 398 24.61 -28.86 13.62
CA TYR A 398 25.43 -29.99 13.13
C TYR A 398 26.71 -30.16 13.96
N PHE A 399 27.44 -29.08 14.24
CA PHE A 399 28.65 -29.14 15.07
C PHE A 399 28.37 -29.45 16.55
N ALA A 400 27.15 -29.25 17.05
CA ALA A 400 26.78 -29.68 18.39
C ALA A 400 26.40 -31.16 18.45
N ILE A 401 25.53 -31.61 17.54
CA ILE A 401 24.85 -32.91 17.68
C ILE A 401 25.62 -34.04 17.00
N ILE A 402 26.24 -33.84 15.83
CA ILE A 402 26.96 -34.93 15.13
C ILE A 402 28.11 -35.51 15.98
N PRO A 403 29.06 -34.71 16.51
CA PRO A 403 30.16 -35.27 17.29
C PRO A 403 29.64 -35.97 18.55
N ALA A 404 28.62 -35.40 19.21
CA ALA A 404 28.01 -35.97 20.41
C ALA A 404 27.28 -37.30 20.12
N ALA A 405 26.41 -37.32 19.11
CA ALA A 405 25.60 -38.49 18.76
C ALA A 405 26.44 -39.69 18.36
N PHE A 406 27.59 -39.45 17.73
CA PHE A 406 28.49 -40.49 17.26
C PHE A 406 29.74 -40.68 18.12
N ALA A 407 29.87 -40.01 19.27
CA ALA A 407 31.06 -40.11 20.12
C ALA A 407 31.39 -41.56 20.52
N GLY A 408 30.35 -42.38 20.74
CA GLY A 408 30.50 -43.80 21.08
C GLY A 408 30.65 -44.75 19.88
N THR A 409 30.28 -44.33 18.65
CA THR A 409 30.39 -45.14 17.43
C THR A 409 31.67 -44.83 16.65
N TYR A 410 31.98 -43.53 16.49
CA TYR A 410 33.11 -42.99 15.75
C TYR A 410 33.84 -41.92 16.59
N PRO A 411 34.71 -42.32 17.53
CA PRO A 411 35.39 -41.37 18.42
C PRO A 411 36.20 -40.28 17.70
N ALA A 412 36.67 -40.56 16.47
CA ALA A 412 37.37 -39.58 15.63
C ALA A 412 36.52 -38.35 15.30
N LEU A 413 35.19 -38.46 15.29
CA LEU A 413 34.28 -37.34 15.05
C LEU A 413 34.28 -36.32 16.19
N ASN A 414 34.83 -36.64 17.37
CA ASN A 414 35.00 -35.67 18.45
C ASN A 414 35.89 -34.48 18.04
N ALA A 415 36.75 -34.64 17.02
CA ALA A 415 37.51 -33.52 16.43
C ALA A 415 36.60 -32.43 15.83
N LEU A 416 35.34 -32.77 15.50
CA LEU A 416 34.34 -31.82 15.01
C LEU A 416 33.60 -31.09 16.15
N ASN A 417 33.89 -31.38 17.42
CA ASN A 417 33.37 -30.62 18.56
C ASN A 417 34.08 -29.25 18.70
N VAL A 418 33.88 -28.38 17.70
CA VAL A 418 34.51 -27.04 17.64
C VAL A 418 34.12 -26.17 18.83
N MET A 419 32.93 -26.39 19.39
CA MET A 419 32.41 -25.68 20.58
C MET A 419 32.99 -26.19 21.89
N HIS A 420 33.74 -27.29 21.88
CA HIS A 420 34.28 -27.94 23.08
C HIS A 420 33.19 -28.18 24.14
N LEU A 421 32.04 -28.73 23.72
CA LEU A 421 30.94 -29.10 24.62
C LEU A 421 31.36 -30.23 25.56
N ALA A 422 30.89 -30.18 26.82
CA ALA A 422 31.45 -30.97 27.90
C ALA A 422 31.22 -32.48 27.78
N THR A 423 29.98 -32.91 27.53
CA THR A 423 29.61 -34.31 27.35
C THR A 423 28.67 -34.49 26.17
N PRO A 424 28.55 -35.70 25.59
CA PRO A 424 27.59 -35.97 24.53
C PRO A 424 26.14 -35.65 24.93
N GLU A 425 25.77 -35.97 26.17
CA GLU A 425 24.43 -35.72 26.70
C GLU A 425 24.16 -34.22 26.87
N SER A 426 25.10 -33.47 27.46
CA SER A 426 24.96 -32.02 27.64
C SER A 426 24.92 -31.29 26.29
N ALA A 427 25.69 -31.76 25.30
CA ALA A 427 25.72 -31.18 23.96
C ALA A 427 24.37 -31.30 23.24
N ILE A 428 23.77 -32.50 23.25
CA ILE A 428 22.47 -32.75 22.62
C ILE A 428 21.38 -31.96 23.34
N LEU A 429 21.38 -31.99 24.69
CA LEU A 429 20.40 -31.24 25.48
C LEU A 429 20.52 -29.73 25.24
N SER A 430 21.73 -29.20 25.16
CA SER A 430 21.98 -27.78 24.88
C SER A 430 21.46 -27.36 23.51
N ALA A 431 21.66 -28.19 22.48
CA ALA A 431 21.14 -27.93 21.15
C ALA A 431 19.60 -27.93 21.12
N VAL A 432 18.96 -28.87 21.82
CA VAL A 432 17.49 -28.95 21.93
C VAL A 432 16.92 -27.74 22.68
N ILE A 433 17.52 -27.37 23.82
CA ILE A 433 17.10 -26.18 24.58
C ILE A 433 17.26 -24.91 23.75
N PHE A 434 18.40 -24.75 23.06
CA PHE A 434 18.62 -23.61 22.16
C PHE A 434 17.54 -23.54 21.07
N ASN A 435 17.20 -24.67 20.45
CA ASN A 435 16.18 -24.76 19.41
C ASN A 435 14.78 -24.34 19.92
N ALA A 436 14.47 -24.55 21.20
CA ALA A 436 13.23 -24.08 21.81
C ALA A 436 13.29 -22.58 22.15
N LEU A 437 14.37 -22.13 22.78
CA LEU A 437 14.52 -20.74 23.24
C LEU A 437 14.62 -19.75 22.07
N ILE A 438 15.22 -20.14 20.95
CA ILE A 438 15.36 -19.27 19.79
C ILE A 438 14.01 -18.88 19.18
N ILE A 439 12.99 -19.75 19.29
CA ILE A 439 11.62 -19.43 18.85
C ILE A 439 11.10 -18.25 19.66
N ILE A 440 11.20 -18.32 20.99
CA ILE A 440 10.75 -17.27 21.90
C ILE A 440 11.50 -15.96 21.63
N ALA A 441 12.82 -16.03 21.44
CA ALA A 441 13.64 -14.86 21.15
C ALA A 441 13.27 -14.17 19.83
N LEU A 442 12.74 -14.91 18.85
CA LEU A 442 12.37 -14.39 17.53
C LEU A 442 10.90 -13.96 17.42
N ILE A 443 10.03 -14.29 18.39
CA ILE A 443 8.63 -13.80 18.42
C ILE A 443 8.56 -12.27 18.28
N PRO A 444 9.31 -11.44 19.02
CA PRO A 444 9.24 -9.99 18.88
C PRO A 444 9.61 -9.51 17.48
N LEU A 445 10.55 -10.18 16.80
CA LEU A 445 10.94 -9.86 15.43
C LEU A 445 9.84 -10.25 14.44
N ALA A 446 9.22 -11.42 14.62
CA ALA A 446 8.11 -11.89 13.81
C ALA A 446 6.88 -10.97 13.89
N LEU A 447 6.58 -10.45 15.08
CA LEU A 447 5.44 -9.56 15.32
C LEU A 447 5.70 -8.11 14.89
N LYS A 448 6.85 -7.53 15.26
CA LYS A 448 7.18 -6.13 14.90
C LYS A 448 7.55 -5.99 13.42
N GLY A 449 8.16 -7.03 12.86
CA GLY A 449 8.67 -7.06 11.50
C GLY A 449 10.04 -6.39 11.33
N VAL A 450 10.77 -6.81 10.31
CA VAL A 450 12.07 -6.24 9.92
C VAL A 450 11.87 -4.85 9.33
N ARG A 451 12.63 -3.84 9.76
CA ARG A 451 12.51 -2.47 9.20
C ARG A 451 12.80 -2.46 7.70
N TYR A 452 11.80 -2.02 6.92
CA TYR A 452 11.94 -1.81 5.48
C TYR A 452 12.82 -0.58 5.19
N ARG A 453 13.61 -0.67 4.12
CA ARG A 453 14.34 0.46 3.53
C ARG A 453 14.21 0.38 2.00
N PRO A 454 13.90 1.50 1.31
CA PRO A 454 13.79 1.53 -0.14
C PRO A 454 15.18 1.42 -0.77
N LEU A 455 15.66 0.19 -0.93
CA LEU A 455 16.92 -0.17 -1.57
C LEU A 455 16.60 -1.11 -2.74
N GLY A 456 17.43 -1.12 -3.77
CA GLY A 456 17.30 -2.08 -4.88
C GLY A 456 17.45 -3.54 -4.39
N ALA A 457 16.96 -4.49 -5.19
CA ALA A 457 16.93 -5.91 -4.84
C ALA A 457 18.31 -6.47 -4.41
N GLY A 458 19.38 -6.13 -5.16
CA GLY A 458 20.74 -6.57 -4.86
C GLY A 458 21.25 -6.13 -3.47
N PRO A 459 21.26 -4.81 -3.17
CA PRO A 459 21.61 -4.32 -1.84
C PRO A 459 20.76 -4.91 -0.70
N VAL A 460 19.45 -5.10 -0.92
CA VAL A 460 18.56 -5.74 0.07
C VAL A 460 18.98 -7.18 0.34
N LEU A 461 19.19 -7.98 -0.71
CA LEU A 461 19.63 -9.37 -0.59
C LEU A 461 20.98 -9.48 0.14
N ARG A 462 21.97 -8.69 -0.27
CA ARG A 462 23.29 -8.67 0.37
C ARG A 462 23.16 -8.34 1.86
N ARG A 463 22.38 -7.30 2.20
CA ARG A 463 22.16 -6.93 3.60
C ARG A 463 21.46 -8.04 4.39
N ASN A 464 20.48 -8.72 3.78
CA ASN A 464 19.79 -9.83 4.41
C ASN A 464 20.75 -10.99 4.71
N LEU A 465 21.59 -11.39 3.75
CA LEU A 465 22.61 -12.43 3.93
C LEU A 465 23.65 -12.06 4.99
N TRP A 466 24.10 -10.79 5.02
CA TRP A 466 25.05 -10.34 6.04
C TRP A 466 24.47 -10.28 7.44
N ILE A 467 23.23 -9.82 7.61
CA ILE A 467 22.64 -9.68 8.95
C ILE A 467 22.09 -11.02 9.44
N TYR A 468 21.21 -11.64 8.65
CA TYR A 468 20.47 -12.83 9.06
C TYR A 468 21.17 -14.12 8.67
N GLY A 469 21.94 -14.15 7.59
CA GLY A 469 22.77 -15.31 7.23
C GLY A 469 23.96 -15.45 8.16
N VAL A 470 24.87 -14.46 8.18
CA VAL A 470 26.05 -14.51 9.07
C VAL A 470 25.64 -14.49 10.55
N GLY A 471 24.63 -13.70 10.93
CA GLY A 471 24.07 -13.75 12.28
C GLY A 471 23.50 -15.12 12.63
N GLY A 472 22.81 -15.77 11.69
CA GLY A 472 22.29 -17.13 11.84
C GLY A 472 23.39 -18.18 11.98
N VAL A 473 24.54 -17.99 11.36
CA VAL A 473 25.70 -18.87 11.58
C VAL A 473 26.35 -18.60 12.94
N LEU A 474 26.60 -17.33 13.28
CA LEU A 474 27.46 -16.98 14.42
C LEU A 474 26.75 -17.01 15.78
N ILE A 475 25.47 -16.61 15.88
CA ILE A 475 24.74 -16.50 17.16
C ILE A 475 24.53 -17.87 17.85
N PRO A 476 24.23 -18.96 17.13
CA PRO A 476 24.00 -20.26 17.76
C PRO A 476 25.22 -20.86 18.45
N PHE A 477 26.44 -20.64 17.96
CA PHE A 477 27.66 -21.16 18.60
C PHE A 477 27.81 -20.73 20.08
N PRO A 478 27.84 -19.42 20.42
CA PRO A 478 27.89 -18.99 21.80
C PRO A 478 26.60 -19.31 22.56
N GLY A 479 25.45 -19.34 21.89
CA GLY A 479 24.17 -19.70 22.51
C GLY A 479 24.16 -21.13 23.05
N ILE A 480 24.52 -22.11 22.21
CA ILE A 480 24.62 -23.52 22.60
C ILE A 480 25.71 -23.70 23.66
N LYS A 481 26.88 -23.04 23.49
CA LYS A 481 27.97 -23.14 24.47
C LYS A 481 27.59 -22.59 25.84
N LEU A 482 26.87 -21.47 25.89
CA LEU A 482 26.43 -20.88 27.16
C LEU A 482 25.44 -21.80 27.88
N ILE A 483 24.51 -22.43 27.15
CA ILE A 483 23.56 -23.40 27.72
C ILE A 483 24.33 -24.60 28.28
N ASP A 484 25.28 -25.15 27.53
CA ASP A 484 26.13 -26.27 27.97
C ASP A 484 26.88 -25.93 29.27
N MET A 485 27.50 -24.75 29.33
CA MET A 485 28.18 -24.27 30.53
C MET A 485 27.26 -24.15 31.74
N ILE A 486 26.02 -23.70 31.54
CA ILE A 486 25.01 -23.59 32.61
C ILE A 486 24.60 -24.99 33.11
N LEU A 487 24.34 -25.93 32.20
CA LEU A 487 23.96 -27.30 32.55
C LEU A 487 25.05 -27.98 33.40
N VAL A 488 26.31 -27.83 32.99
CA VAL A 488 27.47 -28.40 33.69
C VAL A 488 27.69 -27.70 35.03
N ALA A 489 27.61 -26.36 35.08
CA ALA A 489 27.79 -25.60 36.33
C ALA A 489 26.72 -25.96 37.38
N LEU A 490 25.49 -26.22 36.95
CA LEU A 490 24.38 -26.62 37.82
C LEU A 490 24.33 -28.13 38.10
N ARG A 491 25.22 -28.92 37.49
CA ARG A 491 25.26 -30.40 37.56
C ARG A 491 23.92 -31.05 37.22
N TRP A 492 23.22 -30.49 36.24
CA TRP A 492 21.96 -31.06 35.75
C TRP A 492 22.17 -32.24 34.80
N VAL A 493 23.36 -32.31 34.19
CA VAL A 493 23.88 -33.42 33.38
C VAL A 493 25.36 -33.58 33.66
#